data_AF-A0A9P7AQY3-F1
#
_entry.id   AF-A0A9P7AQY3-F1
#
_cell.length_a   1.000
_cell.length_b   1.000
_cell.length_c   1.000
_cell.angle_alpha   90.00
_cell.angle_beta   90.00
_cell.angle_gamma   90.00
#
_symmetry.space_group_name_H-M   'P 1'
#
loop_
_entity.id
_entity.type
_entity.pdbx_description
1 polymer ?
#
loop_
_entity_poly.entity_id
_entity_poly.type
_entity_poly.pdbx_seq_one_letter_code
_entity_poly.pdbx_strand_id
1 'polypeptide(L)'
;MCFLILESSPRTKNFTALLGIPPQQFKLFMDSIIWAIKHTMCDIADTGLNLCLDVVNNFAGAETAVSNAFFQQYFLSIVQDIFFVLTDTDHKSGFKLQSLLLARMFQLVETNQIQAPLFDPAQMADPTVSNSVFLKEYCANLLKTAFPHVQNSQVQVFVSGLGEFHGDINRSKLALRDFLIQLKEISSGNNAELFLEEKEAEAQMKAQAE
;
A
#
# COMPACT_ATOMS: atom_id res chain seq x y z
N MET A 1 10.86 11.48 -20.36
CA MET A 1 9.52 11.26 -20.96
C MET A 1 8.42 11.12 -19.91
N CYS A 2 8.61 10.33 -18.84
CA CYS A 2 7.61 10.17 -17.76
C CYS A 2 7.26 11.48 -17.01
N PHE A 3 8.21 12.38 -16.79
CA PHE A 3 7.98 13.65 -16.08
C PHE A 3 7.02 14.62 -16.81
N LEU A 4 7.05 14.63 -18.15
CA LEU A 4 6.17 15.49 -18.97
C LEU A 4 4.70 15.02 -18.97
N ILE A 5 4.44 13.73 -18.68
CA ILE A 5 3.09 13.19 -18.53
C ILE A 5 2.47 13.65 -17.20
N LEU A 6 3.29 13.84 -16.15
CA LEU A 6 2.85 14.28 -14.82
C LEU A 6 2.62 15.79 -14.75
N GLU A 7 3.48 16.61 -15.37
CA GLU A 7 3.28 18.08 -15.43
C GLU A 7 2.05 18.49 -16.24
N SER A 8 1.54 17.60 -17.09
CA SER A 8 0.26 17.78 -17.77
C SER A 8 -0.92 17.37 -16.87
N SER A 9 -0.97 18.04 -15.71
CA SER A 9 -2.10 18.18 -14.77
C SER A 9 -3.49 18.41 -15.41
N PRO A 10 -3.66 18.88 -16.68
CA PRO A 10 -5.00 18.95 -17.30
C PRO A 10 -5.68 17.60 -17.55
N ARG A 11 -4.95 16.48 -17.61
CA ARG A 11 -5.54 15.19 -18.02
C ARG A 11 -6.37 14.51 -16.94
N THR A 12 -6.00 14.59 -15.67
CA THR A 12 -6.85 14.08 -14.57
C THR A 12 -7.98 15.03 -14.19
N LYS A 13 -7.82 16.33 -14.50
CA LYS A 13 -8.91 17.31 -14.44
C LYS A 13 -9.99 17.09 -15.50
N ASN A 14 -9.68 16.33 -16.56
CA ASN A 14 -10.64 15.97 -17.59
C ASN A 14 -10.76 14.44 -17.71
N PHE A 15 -11.57 13.85 -16.83
CA PHE A 15 -11.81 12.40 -16.81
C PHE A 15 -12.23 11.84 -18.17
N THR A 16 -12.96 12.60 -18.98
CA THR A 16 -13.33 12.20 -20.35
C THR A 16 -12.11 11.94 -21.24
N ALA A 17 -11.05 12.74 -21.11
CA ALA A 17 -9.81 12.52 -21.84
C ALA A 17 -9.09 11.25 -21.36
N LEU A 18 -9.23 10.91 -20.08
CA LEU A 18 -8.66 9.69 -19.49
C LEU A 18 -9.32 8.42 -20.05
N LEU A 19 -10.64 8.45 -20.25
CA LEU A 19 -11.41 7.35 -20.83
C LEU A 19 -11.07 7.10 -22.32
N GLY A 20 -10.59 8.12 -23.02
CA GLY A 20 -10.17 8.00 -24.42
C GLY A 20 -8.79 7.38 -24.63
N ILE A 21 -8.03 7.11 -23.55
CA ILE A 21 -6.68 6.55 -23.66
C ILE A 21 -6.76 5.05 -24.01
N PRO A 22 -6.05 4.59 -25.06
CA PRO A 22 -5.96 3.16 -25.37
C PRO A 22 -5.39 2.34 -24.19
N PRO A 23 -5.84 1.10 -23.94
CA PRO A 23 -5.45 0.33 -22.74
C PRO A 23 -3.95 0.22 -22.50
N GLN A 24 -3.15 0.01 -23.54
CA GLN A 24 -1.68 -0.06 -23.43
C GLN A 24 -1.07 1.27 -22.96
N GLN A 25 -1.58 2.39 -23.46
CA GLN A 25 -1.12 3.72 -23.06
C GLN A 25 -1.60 4.07 -21.65
N PHE A 26 -2.81 3.62 -21.28
CA PHE A 26 -3.33 3.80 -19.92
C PHE A 26 -2.49 3.03 -18.91
N LYS A 27 -2.04 1.81 -19.24
CA LYS A 27 -1.08 1.07 -18.41
C LYS A 27 0.21 1.85 -18.21
N LEU A 28 0.80 2.40 -19.28
CA LEU A 28 2.03 3.22 -19.16
C LEU A 28 1.80 4.47 -18.30
N PHE A 29 0.61 5.06 -18.38
CA PHE A 29 0.21 6.17 -17.52
C PHE A 29 0.18 5.74 -16.04
N MET A 30 -0.47 4.61 -15.72
CA MET A 30 -0.46 4.07 -14.35
C MET A 30 0.96 3.71 -13.87
N ASP A 31 1.76 3.07 -14.71
CA ASP A 31 3.16 2.74 -14.39
C ASP A 31 3.98 4.02 -14.07
N SER A 32 3.71 5.13 -14.78
CA SER A 32 4.36 6.41 -14.51
C SER A 32 3.95 7.04 -13.17
N ILE A 33 2.69 6.85 -12.75
CA ILE A 33 2.18 7.26 -11.43
C ILE A 33 2.91 6.48 -10.33
N ILE A 34 2.99 5.16 -10.47
CA ILE A 34 3.68 4.30 -9.50
C ILE A 34 5.16 4.65 -9.41
N TRP A 35 5.82 4.90 -10.55
CA TRP A 35 7.20 5.37 -10.57
C TRP A 35 7.38 6.69 -9.80
N ALA A 36 6.46 7.65 -9.98
CA ALA A 36 6.50 8.93 -9.27
C ALA A 36 6.33 8.75 -7.76
N ILE A 37 5.38 7.91 -7.32
CA ILE A 37 5.13 7.61 -5.90
C ILE A 37 6.38 7.05 -5.21
N LYS A 38 7.19 6.27 -5.94
CA LYS A 38 8.45 5.66 -5.45
C LYS A 38 9.68 6.55 -5.65
N HIS A 39 9.50 7.83 -5.97
CA HIS A 39 10.61 8.73 -6.17
C HIS A 39 11.14 9.29 -4.85
N THR A 40 12.46 9.41 -4.75
CA THR A 40 13.16 10.01 -3.59
C THR A 40 12.95 11.53 -3.44
N MET A 41 12.46 12.22 -4.47
CA MET A 41 12.18 13.66 -4.42
C MET A 41 10.75 13.82 -3.95
N CYS A 42 10.55 14.46 -2.79
CA CYS A 42 9.24 14.59 -2.15
C CYS A 42 8.19 15.21 -3.07
N ASP A 43 8.57 16.23 -3.84
CA ASP A 43 7.65 16.96 -4.72
C ASP A 43 7.09 16.05 -5.83
N ILE A 44 7.93 15.14 -6.33
CA ILE A 44 7.53 14.15 -7.35
C ILE A 44 6.65 13.07 -6.73
N ALA A 45 7.04 12.56 -5.55
CA ALA A 45 6.25 11.57 -4.83
C ALA A 45 4.87 12.11 -4.47
N ASP A 46 4.78 13.33 -3.95
CA ASP A 46 3.52 14.00 -3.62
C ASP A 46 2.67 14.23 -4.87
N THR A 47 3.28 14.60 -5.99
CA THR A 47 2.58 14.71 -7.28
C THR A 47 2.00 13.36 -7.70
N GLY A 48 2.78 12.28 -7.61
CA GLY A 48 2.32 10.93 -7.92
C GLY A 48 1.17 10.46 -7.02
N LEU A 49 1.27 10.71 -5.71
CA LEU A 49 0.24 10.33 -4.73
C LEU A 49 -1.07 11.09 -4.95
N ASN A 50 -1.01 12.41 -5.16
CA ASN A 50 -2.20 13.20 -5.49
C ASN A 50 -2.83 12.74 -6.81
N LEU A 51 -2.01 12.49 -7.83
CA LEU A 51 -2.51 12.05 -9.13
C LEU A 51 -3.18 10.67 -9.04
N CYS A 52 -2.60 9.75 -8.28
CA CYS A 52 -3.20 8.45 -8.02
C CYS A 52 -4.55 8.58 -7.30
N LEU A 53 -4.63 9.44 -6.29
CA LEU A 53 -5.86 9.71 -5.57
C LEU A 53 -6.96 10.29 -6.48
N ASP A 54 -6.61 11.23 -7.35
CA ASP A 54 -7.53 11.80 -8.34
C ASP A 54 -8.05 10.73 -9.30
N VAL A 55 -7.16 9.88 -9.84
CA VAL A 55 -7.53 8.78 -10.74
C VAL A 55 -8.48 7.80 -10.03
N VAL A 56 -8.14 7.37 -8.82
CA VAL A 56 -8.98 6.47 -8.01
C VAL A 56 -10.37 7.08 -7.78
N ASN A 57 -10.45 8.37 -7.42
CA ASN A 57 -11.72 9.04 -7.19
C ASN A 57 -12.54 9.21 -8.46
N ASN A 58 -11.90 9.52 -9.59
CA ASN A 58 -12.55 9.64 -10.87
C ASN A 58 -13.18 8.31 -11.32
N PHE A 59 -12.44 7.20 -11.24
CA PHE A 59 -12.97 5.88 -11.60
C PHE A 59 -14.02 5.38 -10.59
N ALA A 60 -13.90 5.73 -9.31
CA ALA A 60 -14.94 5.42 -8.31
C ALA A 60 -16.28 6.10 -8.62
N GLY A 61 -16.28 7.26 -9.29
CA GLY A 61 -17.47 7.98 -9.73
C GLY A 61 -17.92 7.69 -11.17
N ALA A 62 -17.22 6.80 -11.88
CA ALA A 62 -17.51 6.45 -13.27
C ALA A 62 -18.70 5.48 -13.40
N GLU A 63 -19.09 5.21 -14.65
CA GLU A 63 -20.04 4.14 -14.95
C GLU A 63 -19.53 2.79 -14.40
N THR A 64 -20.44 1.97 -13.86
CA THR A 64 -20.13 0.71 -13.16
C THR A 64 -19.21 -0.20 -13.95
N ALA A 65 -19.41 -0.37 -15.26
CA ALA A 65 -18.57 -1.23 -16.09
C ALA A 65 -17.12 -0.71 -16.17
N VAL A 66 -16.95 0.61 -16.30
CA VAL A 66 -15.65 1.28 -16.39
C VAL A 66 -14.94 1.25 -15.04
N SER A 67 -15.66 1.55 -13.96
CA SER A 67 -15.17 1.47 -12.57
C SER A 67 -14.67 0.06 -12.24
N ASN A 68 -15.50 -0.95 -12.52
CA ASN A 68 -15.16 -2.35 -12.27
C ASN A 68 -13.91 -2.79 -13.04
N ALA A 69 -13.82 -2.49 -14.34
CA ALA A 69 -12.66 -2.84 -15.15
C ALA A 69 -11.36 -2.21 -14.62
N PHE A 70 -11.42 -0.95 -14.17
CA PHE A 70 -10.27 -0.27 -13.57
C PHE A 70 -9.84 -0.93 -12.26
N PHE A 71 -10.76 -1.16 -11.33
CA PHE A 71 -10.41 -1.69 -10.01
C PHE A 71 -9.97 -3.16 -10.07
N GLN A 72 -10.56 -3.98 -10.93
CA GLN A 72 -10.07 -5.34 -11.15
C GLN A 72 -8.63 -5.37 -11.68
N GLN A 73 -8.25 -4.40 -12.50
CA GLN A 73 -6.92 -4.36 -13.12
C GLN A 73 -5.84 -3.73 -12.23
N TYR A 74 -6.19 -2.70 -11.45
CA TYR A 74 -5.18 -1.84 -10.78
C TYR A 74 -5.28 -1.80 -9.25
N PHE A 75 -6.40 -2.21 -8.64
CA PHE A 75 -6.63 -1.98 -7.20
C PHE A 75 -5.55 -2.62 -6.31
N LEU A 76 -5.28 -3.92 -6.50
CA LEU A 76 -4.30 -4.64 -5.68
C LEU A 76 -2.88 -4.12 -5.89
N SER A 77 -2.51 -3.78 -7.13
CA SER A 77 -1.20 -3.19 -7.42
C SER A 77 -1.01 -1.86 -6.68
N ILE A 78 -2.02 -0.98 -6.71
CA ILE A 78 -1.97 0.30 -5.99
C ILE A 78 -1.81 0.05 -4.49
N VAL A 79 -2.62 -0.83 -3.90
CA VAL A 79 -2.51 -1.14 -2.46
C VAL A 79 -1.12 -1.66 -2.10
N GLN A 80 -0.58 -2.59 -2.89
CA GLN A 80 0.76 -3.15 -2.69
C GLN A 80 1.85 -2.07 -2.78
N ASP A 81 1.79 -1.20 -3.80
CA ASP A 81 2.77 -0.14 -4.00
C ASP A 81 2.71 0.93 -2.89
N ILE A 82 1.52 1.22 -2.35
CA ILE A 82 1.36 2.13 -1.20
C ILE A 82 1.93 1.51 0.08
N PHE A 83 1.68 0.23 0.35
CA PHE A 83 2.33 -0.44 1.48
C PHE A 83 3.86 -0.45 1.34
N PHE A 84 4.36 -0.71 0.14
CA PHE A 84 5.79 -0.68 -0.15
C PHE A 84 6.42 0.66 0.28
N VAL A 85 5.93 1.79 -0.24
CA VAL A 85 6.49 3.11 0.12
C VAL A 85 6.19 3.53 1.55
N LEU A 86 5.06 3.10 2.13
CA LEU A 86 4.71 3.44 3.51
C LEU A 86 5.67 2.79 4.52
N THR A 87 6.14 1.57 4.22
CA THR A 87 7.08 0.83 5.08
C THR A 87 8.55 1.12 4.78
N ASP A 88 8.82 1.89 3.73
CA ASP A 88 10.17 2.26 3.30
C ASP A 88 10.73 3.45 4.12
N THR A 89 12.02 3.42 4.43
CA THR A 89 12.66 4.43 5.28
C THR A 89 12.84 5.80 4.62
N ASP A 90 12.85 5.84 3.29
CA ASP A 90 13.19 7.01 2.49
C ASP A 90 11.96 7.82 2.06
N HIS A 91 10.76 7.28 2.22
CA HIS A 91 9.51 7.88 1.74
C HIS A 91 8.64 8.49 2.86
N LYS A 92 9.23 8.79 4.02
CA LYS A 92 8.52 9.29 5.23
C LYS A 92 7.78 10.61 5.02
N SER A 93 8.27 11.48 4.13
CA SER A 93 7.63 12.77 3.83
C SER A 93 6.22 12.60 3.24
N GLY A 94 5.99 11.52 2.50
CA GLY A 94 4.71 11.22 1.84
C GLY A 94 3.65 10.61 2.77
N PHE A 95 3.96 10.36 4.05
CA PHE A 95 3.09 9.61 4.98
C PHE A 95 1.65 10.10 4.99
N LYS A 96 1.44 11.42 4.94
CA LYS A 96 0.10 12.03 4.94
C LYS A 96 -0.74 11.58 3.74
N LEU A 97 -0.17 11.64 2.53
CA LEU A 97 -0.87 11.31 1.29
C LEU A 97 -0.97 9.79 1.09
N GLN A 98 0.07 9.04 1.48
CA GLN A 98 0.03 7.56 1.50
C GLN A 98 -1.11 7.06 2.40
N SER A 99 -1.24 7.61 3.61
CA SER A 99 -2.32 7.26 4.55
C SER A 99 -3.69 7.60 3.97
N LEU A 100 -3.82 8.75 3.30
CA LEU A 100 -5.07 9.19 2.69
C LEU A 100 -5.49 8.27 1.55
N LEU A 101 -4.56 7.93 0.67
CA LEU A 101 -4.81 7.03 -0.45
C LEU A 101 -5.17 5.63 0.05
N LEU A 102 -4.42 5.08 1.02
CA LEU A 102 -4.73 3.77 1.59
C LEU A 102 -6.11 3.75 2.27
N ALA A 103 -6.43 4.75 3.09
CA ALA A 103 -7.75 4.87 3.71
C ALA A 103 -8.86 4.95 2.66
N ARG A 104 -8.64 5.67 1.55
CA ARG A 104 -9.59 5.73 0.44
C ARG A 104 -9.80 4.37 -0.21
N MET A 105 -8.73 3.60 -0.43
CA MET A 105 -8.83 2.24 -1.01
C MET A 105 -9.63 1.30 -0.11
N PHE A 106 -9.41 1.32 1.21
CA PHE A 106 -10.21 0.55 2.16
C PHE A 106 -11.67 1.02 2.19
N GLN A 107 -11.92 2.33 2.20
CA GLN A 107 -13.26 2.89 2.18
C GLN A 107 -14.07 2.38 0.98
N LEU A 108 -13.49 2.40 -0.22
CA LEU A 108 -14.15 1.94 -1.44
C LEU A 108 -14.67 0.49 -1.35
N VAL A 109 -13.93 -0.37 -0.65
CA VAL A 109 -14.29 -1.76 -0.44
C VAL A 109 -15.30 -1.91 0.68
N GLU A 110 -15.08 -1.26 1.81
CA GLU A 110 -15.91 -1.41 3.01
C GLU A 110 -17.31 -0.78 2.84
N THR A 111 -17.43 0.27 2.00
CA THR A 111 -18.73 0.83 1.64
C THR A 111 -19.35 0.18 0.40
N ASN A 112 -18.82 -0.95 -0.07
CA ASN A 112 -19.29 -1.68 -1.26
C ASN A 112 -19.43 -0.80 -2.53
N GLN A 113 -18.53 0.18 -2.70
CA GLN A 113 -18.52 1.02 -3.92
C GLN A 113 -17.93 0.25 -5.12
N ILE A 114 -17.04 -0.72 -4.86
CA ILE A 114 -16.51 -1.65 -5.87
C ILE A 114 -17.34 -2.93 -5.84
N GLN A 115 -18.16 -3.14 -6.89
CA GLN A 115 -19.08 -4.28 -6.95
C GLN A 115 -18.46 -5.51 -7.62
N ALA A 116 -17.51 -5.33 -8.53
CA ALA A 116 -16.81 -6.45 -9.14
C ALA A 116 -15.85 -7.12 -8.13
N PRO A 117 -15.66 -8.45 -8.22
CA PRO A 117 -14.72 -9.16 -7.37
C PRO A 117 -13.29 -8.68 -7.67
N LEU A 118 -12.54 -8.34 -6.61
CA LEU A 118 -11.13 -7.94 -6.67
C LEU A 118 -10.16 -9.13 -6.79
N PHE A 119 -10.72 -10.33 -6.84
CA PHE A 119 -10.01 -11.61 -6.90
C PHE A 119 -10.63 -12.47 -8.01
N ASP A 120 -9.93 -13.52 -8.41
CA ASP A 120 -10.49 -14.54 -9.30
C ASP A 120 -11.41 -15.47 -8.49
N PRO A 121 -12.75 -15.44 -8.69
CA PRO A 121 -13.67 -16.29 -7.92
C PRO A 121 -13.43 -17.78 -8.15
N ALA A 122 -12.81 -18.17 -9.27
CA ALA A 122 -12.49 -19.57 -9.56
C ALA A 122 -11.35 -20.11 -8.67
N GLN A 123 -10.56 -19.22 -8.07
CA GLN A 123 -9.45 -19.58 -7.17
C GLN A 123 -9.86 -19.57 -5.69
N MET A 124 -11.10 -19.19 -5.38
CA MET A 124 -11.59 -19.10 -4.01
C MET A 124 -12.32 -20.38 -3.62
N ALA A 125 -11.91 -20.99 -2.50
CA ALA A 125 -12.55 -22.17 -1.95
C ALA A 125 -13.97 -21.87 -1.41
N ASP A 126 -14.19 -20.66 -0.88
CA ASP A 126 -15.47 -20.19 -0.38
C ASP A 126 -16.08 -19.18 -1.37
N PRO A 127 -17.25 -19.49 -1.98
CA PRO A 127 -17.90 -18.61 -2.96
C PRO A 127 -18.56 -17.38 -2.33
N THR A 128 -18.61 -17.28 -0.99
CA THR A 128 -19.25 -16.18 -0.27
C THR A 128 -18.27 -15.09 0.17
N VAL A 129 -16.98 -15.23 -0.16
CA VAL A 129 -15.95 -14.25 0.20
C VAL A 129 -16.28 -12.90 -0.41
N SER A 130 -16.37 -11.88 0.43
CA SER A 130 -16.56 -10.49 0.01
C SER A 130 -15.22 -9.82 -0.30
N ASN A 131 -15.26 -8.72 -1.06
CA ASN A 131 -14.09 -7.88 -1.29
C ASN A 131 -13.44 -7.40 0.02
N SER A 132 -14.23 -7.12 1.07
CA SER A 132 -13.71 -6.70 2.38
C SER A 132 -12.88 -7.80 3.05
N VAL A 133 -13.42 -9.03 3.11
CA VAL A 133 -12.71 -10.18 3.68
C VAL A 133 -11.45 -10.48 2.88
N PHE A 134 -11.57 -10.52 1.54
CA PHE A 134 -10.44 -10.76 0.66
C PHE A 134 -9.33 -9.71 0.83
N LEU A 135 -9.68 -8.42 0.83
CA LEU A 135 -8.69 -7.34 0.96
C LEU A 135 -7.91 -7.45 2.27
N LYS A 136 -8.60 -7.70 3.38
CA LYS A 136 -7.95 -7.85 4.69
C LYS A 136 -6.96 -9.01 4.69
N GLU A 137 -7.36 -10.15 4.15
CA GLU A 137 -6.48 -11.32 4.08
C GLU A 137 -5.32 -11.10 3.10
N TYR A 138 -5.55 -10.45 1.96
CA TYR A 138 -4.51 -10.08 1.01
C TYR A 138 -3.46 -9.16 1.65
N CYS A 139 -3.88 -8.10 2.33
CA CYS A 139 -2.98 -7.17 3.01
C CYS A 139 -2.24 -7.84 4.17
N ALA A 140 -2.90 -8.71 4.93
CA ALA A 140 -2.25 -9.45 6.01
C ALA A 140 -1.15 -10.36 5.47
N ASN A 141 -1.42 -11.09 4.39
CA ASN A 141 -0.43 -11.95 3.73
C ASN A 141 0.72 -11.16 3.12
N LEU A 142 0.44 -10.01 2.50
CA LEU A 142 1.46 -9.10 1.97
C LEU A 142 2.42 -8.65 3.07
N LEU A 143 1.89 -8.16 4.19
CA LEU A 143 2.69 -7.68 5.32
C LEU A 143 3.42 -8.81 6.02
N LYS A 144 2.80 -9.99 6.15
CA LYS A 144 3.44 -11.16 6.76
C LYS A 144 4.60 -11.69 5.92
N THR A 145 4.49 -11.60 4.60
CA THR A 145 5.56 -11.96 3.66
C THR A 145 6.72 -10.96 3.76
N ALA A 146 6.42 -9.66 3.83
CA ALA A 146 7.43 -8.61 3.95
C ALA A 146 8.11 -8.59 5.34
N PHE A 147 7.37 -8.91 6.40
CA PHE A 147 7.82 -8.84 7.79
C PHE A 147 7.54 -10.17 8.53
N PRO A 148 8.26 -11.26 8.21
CA PRO A 148 7.98 -12.60 8.75
C PRO A 148 8.14 -12.68 10.27
N HIS A 149 8.90 -11.77 10.88
CA HIS A 149 9.13 -11.70 12.32
C HIS A 149 7.96 -11.12 13.13
N VAL A 150 7.04 -10.39 12.49
CA VAL A 150 5.88 -9.78 13.17
C VAL A 150 4.84 -10.85 13.47
N GLN A 151 4.21 -10.83 14.64
CA GLN A 151 3.22 -11.86 14.97
C GLN A 151 1.99 -11.77 14.05
N ASN A 152 1.46 -12.93 13.65
CA ASN A 152 0.32 -12.97 12.72
C ASN A 152 -0.92 -12.25 13.27
N SER A 153 -1.18 -12.40 14.57
CA SER A 153 -2.27 -11.70 15.28
C SER A 153 -2.13 -10.18 15.19
N GLN A 154 -0.92 -9.64 15.31
CA GLN A 154 -0.66 -8.20 15.22
C GLN A 154 -0.97 -7.66 13.83
N VAL A 155 -0.53 -8.38 12.78
CA VAL A 155 -0.82 -8.01 11.39
C VAL A 155 -2.33 -8.03 11.11
N GLN A 156 -3.02 -9.08 11.57
CA GLN A 156 -4.47 -9.22 11.38
C GLN A 156 -5.27 -8.12 12.10
N VAL A 157 -4.87 -7.77 13.34
CA VAL A 157 -5.48 -6.65 14.09
C VAL A 157 -5.24 -5.32 13.37
N PHE A 158 -4.02 -5.06 12.92
CA PHE A 158 -3.68 -3.84 12.19
C PHE A 158 -4.52 -3.68 10.92
N VAL A 159 -4.57 -4.71 10.07
CA VAL A 159 -5.31 -4.65 8.80
C VAL A 159 -6.83 -4.55 9.03
N SER A 160 -7.37 -5.26 10.04
CA SER A 160 -8.77 -5.11 10.43
C SER A 160 -9.08 -3.68 10.86
N GLY A 161 -8.19 -3.06 11.65
CA GLY A 161 -8.29 -1.67 12.05
C GLY A 161 -8.27 -0.68 10.88
N LEU A 162 -7.48 -0.94 9.82
CA LEU A 162 -7.52 -0.10 8.61
C LEU A 162 -8.89 -0.12 7.93
N GLY A 163 -9.57 -1.27 7.93
CA GLY A 163 -10.96 -1.39 7.52
C GLY A 163 -11.86 -0.54 8.40
N GLU A 164 -11.82 -0.71 9.72
CA GLU A 164 -12.70 0.03 10.63
C GLU A 164 -12.49 1.55 10.62
N PHE A 165 -11.26 2.00 10.42
CA PHE A 165 -10.90 3.42 10.54
C PHE A 165 -10.99 4.17 9.21
N HIS A 166 -11.39 3.52 8.12
CA HIS A 166 -11.39 4.11 6.76
C HIS A 166 -12.12 5.47 6.67
N GLY A 167 -13.10 5.73 7.55
CA GLY A 167 -13.91 6.95 7.59
C GLY A 167 -13.33 8.06 8.47
N ASP A 168 -12.30 7.76 9.27
CA ASP A 168 -11.61 8.72 10.14
C ASP A 168 -10.11 8.68 9.86
N ILE A 169 -9.67 9.61 9.01
CA ILE A 169 -8.27 9.72 8.60
C ILE A 169 -7.30 9.90 9.78
N ASN A 170 -7.74 10.48 10.90
CA ASN A 170 -6.86 10.65 12.06
C ASN A 170 -6.63 9.30 12.75
N ARG A 171 -7.66 8.47 12.89
CA ARG A 171 -7.53 7.10 13.38
C ARG A 171 -6.73 6.21 12.43
N SER A 172 -6.94 6.32 11.11
CA SER A 172 -6.13 5.58 10.13
C SER A 172 -4.65 5.95 10.23
N LYS A 173 -4.32 7.25 10.25
CA LYS A 173 -2.93 7.73 10.41
C LYS A 173 -2.31 7.26 11.72
N LEU A 174 -3.08 7.24 12.81
CA LEU A 174 -2.58 6.76 14.11
C LEU A 174 -2.25 5.27 14.02
N ALA A 175 -3.18 4.44 13.54
CA ALA A 175 -2.95 3.00 13.37
C ALA A 175 -1.76 2.69 12.47
N LEU A 176 -1.62 3.42 11.35
CA LEU A 176 -0.47 3.29 10.45
C LEU A 176 0.84 3.66 11.15
N ARG A 177 0.86 4.77 11.90
CA ARG A 177 2.05 5.21 12.63
C ARG A 177 2.45 4.20 13.71
N ASP A 178 1.49 3.74 14.50
CA ASP A 178 1.74 2.80 15.58
C ASP A 178 2.30 1.48 15.04
N PHE A 179 1.74 0.98 13.93
CA PHE A 179 2.26 -0.20 13.25
C PHE A 179 3.69 0.00 12.73
N LEU A 180 4.00 1.13 12.09
CA LEU A 180 5.37 1.42 11.61
C LEU A 180 6.39 1.53 12.75
N ILE A 181 6.00 2.06 13.91
CA ILE A 181 6.84 2.10 15.11
C ILE A 181 7.12 0.67 15.60
N GLN A 182 6.07 -0.16 15.71
CA GLN A 182 6.21 -1.56 16.11
C GLN A 182 7.11 -2.34 15.16
N LEU A 183 6.97 -2.15 13.83
CA LEU A 183 7.86 -2.77 12.85
C LEU A 183 9.32 -2.41 13.13
N LYS A 184 9.60 -1.13 13.39
CA LYS A 184 10.96 -0.66 13.69
C LYS A 184 11.48 -1.25 15.00
N GLU A 185 10.67 -1.30 16.05
CA GLU A 185 11.04 -1.88 17.34
C GLU A 185 11.38 -3.38 17.21
N ILE A 186 10.62 -4.13 16.43
CA ILE A 186 10.88 -5.56 16.16
C ILE A 186 12.17 -5.71 15.34
N SER A 187 12.38 -4.87 14.33
CA SER A 187 13.59 -4.88 13.51
C SER A 187 14.85 -4.49 14.31
N SER A 188 14.74 -3.53 15.22
CA SER A 188 15.86 -3.09 16.09
C SER A 188 16.08 -4.01 17.29
N GLY A 189 15.03 -4.71 17.77
CA GLY A 189 15.10 -5.66 18.88
C GLY A 189 15.50 -7.09 18.45
N ASN A 190 15.61 -7.36 17.15
CA ASN A 190 16.29 -8.55 16.65
C ASN A 190 17.79 -8.38 16.89
N ASN A 191 18.20 -8.73 18.10
CA ASN A 191 19.54 -8.78 18.68
C ASN A 191 20.58 -9.62 17.91
N ALA A 192 20.51 -9.74 16.58
CA ALA A 192 21.53 -10.45 15.82
C ALA A 192 22.93 -9.83 16.06
N GLU A 193 23.03 -8.50 16.19
CA GLU A 193 24.27 -7.80 16.55
C GLU A 193 24.66 -8.01 18.03
N LEU A 194 23.70 -7.94 18.95
CA LEU A 194 23.93 -8.20 20.39
C LEU A 194 24.39 -9.63 20.68
N PHE A 195 23.82 -10.62 19.97
CA PHE A 195 24.24 -12.02 20.04
C PHE A 195 25.60 -12.25 19.36
N LEU A 196 25.99 -11.44 18.38
CA LEU A 196 27.32 -11.52 17.75
C LEU A 196 28.41 -10.99 18.70
N GLU A 197 28.18 -9.85 19.35
CA GLU A 197 29.11 -9.30 20.35
C GLU A 197 29.25 -10.23 21.58
N GLU A 198 28.16 -10.79 22.09
CA GLU A 198 28.24 -11.76 23.20
C GLU A 198 29.01 -13.03 22.79
N LYS A 199 28.81 -13.54 21.57
CA LYS A 199 29.54 -14.72 21.08
C LYS A 199 31.02 -14.44 20.87
N GLU A 200 31.37 -13.27 20.34
CA GLU A 200 32.76 -12.86 20.16
C GLU A 200 33.45 -12.63 21.51
N ALA A 201 32.77 -12.03 22.48
CA ALA A 201 33.27 -11.86 23.84
C ALA A 201 33.48 -13.20 24.54
N GLU A 202 32.54 -14.16 24.41
CA GLU A 202 32.69 -15.52 24.95
C GLU A 202 33.87 -16.27 24.30
N ALA A 203 34.04 -16.14 22.97
CA ALA A 203 35.14 -16.76 22.25
C ALA A 203 36.50 -16.18 22.66
N GLN A 204 36.59 -14.86 22.87
CA GLN A 204 37.80 -14.20 23.36
C GLN A 204 38.13 -14.59 24.80
N MET A 205 37.13 -14.69 25.69
CA MET A 205 37.35 -15.15 27.07
C MET A 205 37.83 -16.59 27.13
N LYS A 206 37.30 -17.48 26.27
CA LYS A 206 37.80 -18.86 26.15
C LYS A 206 39.24 -18.92 25.65
N ALA A 207 39.58 -18.13 24.63
CA ALA A 207 40.93 -18.11 24.07
C ALA A 207 42.00 -17.51 25.02
N GLN A 208 41.59 -16.71 26.01
CA GLN A 208 42.49 -16.19 27.04
C GLN A 208 42.63 -17.12 28.26
N ALA A 209 41.78 -18.14 28.37
CA ALA A 209 41.78 -19.11 29.47
C ALA A 209 42.53 -20.41 29.14
N GLU A 210 43.00 -20.57 27.90
CA GLU A 210 43.93 -21.63 27.44
C GLU A 210 45.36 -21.09 27.33
#